data_AF-A0A0U2P064-F1
#
_entry.id   AF-A0A0U2P064-F1
#
_cell.length_a   1.000
_cell.length_b   1.000
_cell.length_c   1.000
_cell.angle_alpha   90.00
_cell.angle_beta   90.00
_cell.angle_gamma   90.00
#
_symmetry.space_group_name_H-M   'P 1'
#
loop_
_entity.id
_entity.type
_entity.pdbx_description
1 polymer ?
#
loop_
_entity_poly.entity_id
_entity_poly.type
_entity_poly.pdbx_seq_one_letter_code
_entity_poly.pdbx_strand_id
1 'polypeptide(L)'
;DATKWDDFRTSPYIVHDFHQNEFSIFFKDDWKVHKSLTLNLGLRYEYYGVPFINEGITVAPVGGGAALFGISGRDFTGWMRPNSTTAVDPNLLTQLEFVGPNSPNPGKSMWPDDRNNFGPAVGFSWQLPWFGEGTTVRGGYQITYQGGGRFYDLDTQGAANPPGSGYIATYTGLNNATGAQRPYIDMTDALAIVPIPPLVTKPLQTVPITDRSQVLVAFDPNYKTPYAQNFTLQVTRSLQRNLVLDLRYVGTMQVHGYRDLNLNASNFLYNGLKEAFDAVRAGGTSPLLDDMFRGLNIAGTGCTTTEGVATPCAAVGSVNANGVLQTAGMHMRASTTFNSNLANGNYVALASSLNTLQINSTNNPSVPQSIAGLNGAVLRYSGKFPENFISTNPQFSTATY
;
A
#
# COMPACT_ATOMS: atom_id res chain seq x y z
N ASP A 1 28.23 5.64 10.95
CA ASP A 1 29.08 5.75 9.73
C ASP A 1 28.48 4.80 8.70
N ALA A 2 27.63 5.32 7.81
CA ALA A 2 26.81 4.54 6.86
C ALA A 2 27.62 3.76 5.80
N THR A 3 28.96 3.78 5.91
CA THR A 3 29.90 3.17 4.99
C THR A 3 30.43 1.82 5.48
N LYS A 4 30.18 1.45 6.74
CA LYS A 4 30.53 0.12 7.26
C LYS A 4 29.43 -0.87 6.91
N TRP A 5 29.77 -1.84 6.06
CA TRP A 5 28.92 -3.00 5.78
C TRP A 5 28.92 -3.92 7.00
N ASP A 6 27.73 -4.34 7.43
CA ASP A 6 27.58 -5.38 8.45
C ASP A 6 28.12 -6.71 7.92
N ASP A 7 29.10 -7.27 8.62
CA ASP A 7 29.68 -8.56 8.29
C ASP A 7 28.81 -9.66 8.90
N PHE A 8 28.13 -10.44 8.05
CA PHE A 8 27.28 -11.57 8.44
C PHE A 8 28.01 -12.61 9.29
N ARG A 9 29.35 -12.63 9.27
CA ARG A 9 30.18 -13.49 10.13
C ARG A 9 30.26 -13.00 11.57
N THR A 10 29.94 -11.74 11.81
CA THR A 10 30.05 -11.06 13.12
C THR A 10 28.69 -10.75 13.75
N SER A 11 27.66 -10.50 12.93
CA SER A 11 26.27 -10.41 13.38
C SER A 11 25.35 -10.90 12.26
N PRO A 12 24.42 -11.83 12.53
CA PRO A 12 23.42 -12.24 11.56
C PRO A 12 22.28 -11.22 11.41
N TYR A 13 22.27 -10.15 12.22
CA TYR A 13 21.22 -9.13 12.24
C TYR A 13 21.77 -7.77 11.83
N ILE A 14 21.05 -7.10 10.93
CA ILE A 14 21.16 -5.66 10.68
C ILE A 14 20.41 -4.97 11.82
N VAL A 15 21.09 -4.08 12.55
CA VAL A 15 20.49 -3.33 13.65
C VAL A 15 20.21 -1.91 13.16
N HIS A 16 18.94 -1.52 13.14
CA HIS A 16 18.54 -0.14 12.89
C HIS A 16 18.36 0.60 14.22
N ASP A 17 19.13 1.66 14.44
CA ASP A 17 19.02 2.49 15.64
C ASP A 17 18.01 3.62 15.40
N PHE A 18 16.76 3.41 15.83
CA PHE A 18 15.69 4.39 15.66
C PHE A 18 15.67 5.43 16.77
N HIS A 19 15.62 6.70 16.38
CA HIS A 19 15.52 7.84 17.28
C HIS A 19 14.23 8.61 17.02
N GLN A 20 13.56 9.00 18.10
CA GLN A 20 12.40 9.89 18.08
C GLN A 20 12.52 10.84 19.26
N ASN A 21 12.37 12.14 19.00
CA ASN A 21 12.35 13.15 20.04
C ASN A 21 10.92 13.56 20.34
N GLU A 22 10.55 13.54 21.62
CA GLU A 22 9.23 13.94 22.07
C GLU A 22 9.36 15.01 23.16
N PHE A 23 8.40 15.94 23.17
CA PHE A 23 8.33 16.97 24.20
C PHE A 23 6.88 17.12 24.64
N SER A 24 6.63 17.06 25.95
CA SER A 24 5.32 17.36 26.48
C SER A 24 5.40 18.31 27.66
N ILE A 25 4.43 19.20 27.73
CA ILE A 25 4.22 20.10 28.86
C ILE A 25 2.74 20.14 29.18
N PHE A 26 2.41 20.18 30.46
CA PHE A 26 1.02 20.26 30.90
C PHE A 26 0.87 21.29 32.01
N PHE A 27 -0.31 21.90 32.03
CA PHE A 27 -0.77 22.79 33.08
C PHE A 27 -2.17 22.35 33.48
N LYS A 28 -2.46 22.32 34.78
CA LYS A 28 -3.77 21.99 35.32
C LYS A 28 -4.05 22.84 36.56
N ASP A 29 -5.27 23.35 36.65
CA ASP A 29 -5.78 24.08 37.81
C ASP A 29 -7.22 23.69 38.13
N ASP A 30 -7.56 23.67 39.42
CA ASP A 30 -8.90 23.37 39.91
C ASP A 30 -9.50 24.64 40.53
N TRP A 31 -10.32 25.33 39.75
CA TRP A 31 -10.88 26.62 40.12
C TRP A 31 -12.26 26.47 40.79
N LYS A 32 -12.31 26.84 42.07
CA LYS A 32 -13.57 26.91 42.84
C LYS A 32 -14.31 28.21 42.52
N VAL A 33 -15.08 28.22 41.43
CA VAL A 33 -15.90 29.38 41.01
C VAL A 33 -16.97 29.72 42.05
N HIS A 34 -17.56 28.71 42.68
CA HIS A 34 -18.56 28.87 43.73
C HIS A 34 -18.41 27.75 44.77
N LYS A 35 -19.01 27.89 45.96
CA LYS A 35 -18.98 26.84 47.01
C LYS A 35 -19.51 25.49 46.54
N SER A 36 -20.37 25.49 45.52
CA SER A 36 -20.97 24.30 44.93
C SER A 36 -20.46 23.97 43.53
N LEU A 37 -19.64 24.82 42.90
CA LEU A 37 -19.16 24.64 41.53
C LEU A 37 -17.63 24.72 41.48
N THR A 38 -17.00 23.64 41.04
CA THR A 38 -15.57 23.57 40.74
C THR A 38 -15.39 23.31 39.26
N LEU A 39 -14.54 24.10 38.61
CA LEU A 39 -14.05 23.85 37.26
C LEU A 39 -12.67 23.22 37.36
N ASN A 40 -12.39 22.23 36.51
CA ASN A 40 -11.10 21.55 36.41
C ASN A 40 -10.59 21.91 35.02
N LEU A 41 -9.60 22.79 34.95
CA LEU A 41 -9.06 23.31 33.70
C LEU A 41 -7.67 22.74 33.49
N GLY A 42 -7.43 22.19 32.31
CA GLY A 42 -6.17 21.60 31.93
C GLY A 42 -5.83 21.93 30.48
N LEU A 43 -4.54 22.07 30.21
CA LEU A 43 -3.99 22.17 28.88
C LEU A 43 -2.72 21.36 28.82
N ARG A 44 -2.62 20.49 27.82
CA ARG A 44 -1.42 19.73 27.53
C ARG A 44 -0.95 20.05 26.11
N TYR A 45 0.34 20.29 25.94
CA TYR A 45 0.98 20.39 24.64
C TYR A 45 1.90 19.18 24.46
N GLU A 46 1.83 18.53 23.30
CA GLU A 46 2.61 17.33 22.99
C GLU A 46 3.22 17.40 21.60
N TYR A 47 4.53 17.56 21.51
CA TYR A 47 5.26 17.42 20.25
C TYR A 47 5.79 15.99 20.11
N TYR A 48 5.41 15.33 19.02
CA TYR A 48 5.94 14.04 18.61
C TYR A 48 6.80 14.26 17.36
N GLY A 49 8.12 14.18 17.50
CA GLY A 49 9.03 14.31 16.38
C GLY A 49 8.91 13.14 15.39
N VAL A 50 9.30 13.39 14.14
CA VAL A 50 9.36 12.35 13.11
C VAL A 50 10.55 11.43 13.39
N PRO A 51 10.35 10.11 13.54
CA PRO A 51 11.46 9.22 13.82
C PRO A 51 12.40 9.09 12.64
N PHE A 52 13.66 8.78 12.93
CA PHE A 52 14.70 8.56 11.94
C PHE A 52 15.67 7.48 12.41
N ILE A 53 16.41 6.93 11.46
CA ILE A 53 17.46 5.94 11.67
C ILE A 53 18.77 6.71 11.82
N ASN A 54 19.45 6.51 12.94
CA ASN A 54 20.64 7.26 13.32
C ASN A 54 21.77 7.13 12.30
N GLU A 55 21.84 6.00 11.60
CA GLU A 55 22.81 5.74 10.54
C GLU A 55 22.60 6.62 9.30
N GLY A 56 21.50 7.36 9.20
CA GLY A 56 21.21 8.25 8.06
C GLY A 56 20.65 7.52 6.84
N ILE A 57 20.10 6.33 7.04
CA ILE A 57 19.55 5.46 6.00
C ILE A 57 18.02 5.48 5.93
N THR A 58 17.35 6.35 6.69
CA THR A 58 15.90 6.53 6.58
C THR A 58 15.51 6.96 5.17
N VAL A 59 14.51 6.31 4.60
CA VAL A 59 14.08 6.55 3.22
C VAL A 59 12.73 7.24 3.18
N ALA A 60 12.59 8.18 2.25
CA ALA A 60 11.31 8.73 1.83
C ALA A 60 11.27 8.95 0.31
N PRO A 61 10.09 8.97 -0.32
CA PRO A 61 9.99 9.39 -1.71
C PRO A 61 10.39 10.86 -1.91
N VAL A 62 11.07 11.14 -3.02
CA VAL A 62 11.42 12.50 -3.43
C VAL A 62 10.13 13.30 -3.65
N GLY A 63 9.93 14.36 -2.87
CA GLY A 63 8.71 15.17 -2.89
C GLY A 63 7.61 14.70 -1.92
N GLY A 64 7.93 13.79 -0.99
CA GLY A 64 7.00 13.28 0.04
C GLY A 64 6.09 12.16 -0.46
N GLY A 65 5.21 11.64 0.42
CA GLY A 65 4.38 10.47 0.10
C GLY A 65 3.44 10.60 -1.10
N ALA A 66 3.12 11.84 -1.51
CA ALA A 66 2.41 12.12 -2.77
C ALA A 66 3.16 11.59 -4.02
N ALA A 67 4.47 11.36 -3.95
CA ALA A 67 5.20 10.73 -5.05
C ALA A 67 4.81 9.25 -5.27
N LEU A 68 4.08 8.61 -4.35
CA LEU A 68 3.54 7.26 -4.54
C LEU A 68 2.52 7.16 -5.67
N PHE A 69 1.86 8.25 -6.07
CA PHE A 69 1.00 8.27 -7.25
C PHE A 69 1.82 8.06 -8.55
N GLY A 70 3.14 8.27 -8.51
CA GLY A 70 4.07 7.99 -9.61
C GLY A 70 3.67 8.71 -10.89
N ILE A 71 3.59 7.97 -11.98
CA ILE A 71 3.20 8.51 -13.28
C ILE A 71 1.75 9.02 -13.36
N SER A 72 0.90 8.73 -12.35
CA SER A 72 -0.49 9.21 -12.29
C SER A 72 -0.65 10.58 -11.63
N GLY A 73 0.45 11.24 -11.25
CA GLY A 73 0.44 12.58 -10.67
C GLY A 73 0.94 12.60 -9.23
N ARG A 74 0.42 13.51 -8.42
CA ARG A 74 0.84 13.73 -7.02
C ARG A 74 -0.34 13.87 -6.06
N ASP A 75 -1.54 13.52 -6.50
CA ASP A 75 -2.77 13.62 -5.72
C ASP A 75 -3.83 12.63 -6.22
N PHE A 76 -4.99 12.66 -5.59
CA PHE A 76 -6.12 11.80 -5.92
C PHE A 76 -6.84 12.16 -7.23
N THR A 77 -6.45 13.23 -7.94
CA THR A 77 -7.15 13.63 -9.18
C THR A 77 -6.95 12.61 -10.30
N GLY A 78 -5.75 12.00 -10.38
CA GLY A 78 -5.38 10.93 -11.31
C GLY A 78 -5.60 9.51 -10.79
N TRP A 79 -6.01 9.36 -9.52
CA TRP A 79 -6.20 8.05 -8.89
C TRP A 79 -7.35 7.27 -9.53
N MET A 80 -7.08 6.03 -9.96
CA MET A 80 -8.02 5.15 -10.67
C MET A 80 -8.68 5.78 -11.91
N ARG A 81 -8.02 6.75 -12.57
CA ARG A 81 -8.57 7.48 -13.72
C ARG A 81 -7.62 7.44 -14.91
N PRO A 82 -7.44 6.28 -15.55
CA PRO A 82 -6.48 6.14 -16.65
C PRO A 82 -6.84 6.91 -17.91
N ASN A 83 -8.11 7.35 -18.05
CA ASN A 83 -8.60 8.14 -19.17
C ASN A 83 -8.74 9.64 -18.84
N SER A 84 -8.17 10.10 -17.72
CA SER A 84 -8.18 11.52 -17.36
C SER A 84 -7.38 12.36 -18.35
N THR A 85 -7.80 13.61 -18.58
CA THR A 85 -7.04 14.61 -19.35
C THR A 85 -5.76 15.04 -18.63
N THR A 86 -5.66 14.78 -17.32
CA THR A 86 -4.40 14.85 -16.56
C THR A 86 -3.52 13.69 -17.01
N ALA A 87 -2.73 13.94 -18.05
CA ALA A 87 -1.92 12.93 -18.71
C ALA A 87 -1.03 12.16 -17.73
N VAL A 88 -0.90 10.86 -17.98
CA VAL A 88 0.22 10.06 -17.46
C VAL A 88 1.51 10.78 -17.82
N ASP A 89 2.33 11.12 -16.82
CA ASP A 89 3.63 11.74 -17.03
C ASP A 89 4.74 10.72 -16.72
N PRO A 90 5.41 10.16 -17.75
CA PRO A 90 6.50 9.22 -17.57
C PRO A 90 7.70 9.80 -16.79
N ASN A 91 7.82 11.12 -16.66
CA ASN A 91 8.89 11.76 -15.90
C ASN A 91 8.60 11.79 -14.39
N LEU A 92 7.37 11.47 -13.98
CA LEU A 92 6.95 11.49 -12.59
C LEU A 92 7.15 10.15 -11.86
N LEU A 93 8.00 9.26 -12.37
CA LEU A 93 8.41 8.05 -11.65
C LEU A 93 8.79 8.37 -10.21
N THR A 94 8.31 7.55 -9.28
CA THR A 94 8.70 7.60 -7.87
C THR A 94 10.18 7.29 -7.75
N GLN A 95 10.89 8.22 -7.11
CA GLN A 95 12.29 8.10 -6.74
C GLN A 95 12.37 8.18 -5.22
N LEU A 96 13.39 7.55 -4.65
CA LEU A 96 13.61 7.51 -3.22
C LEU A 96 14.88 8.27 -2.87
N GLU A 97 14.89 8.91 -1.71
CA GLU A 97 16.06 9.60 -1.17
C GLU A 97 16.22 9.27 0.32
N PHE A 98 17.47 9.30 0.79
CA PHE A 98 17.75 9.24 2.21
C PHE A 98 17.41 10.58 2.86
N VAL A 99 16.74 10.54 4.01
CA VAL A 99 16.27 11.70 4.78
C VAL A 99 16.62 11.57 6.26
N GLY A 100 16.50 12.66 7.02
CA GLY A 100 16.80 12.71 8.45
C GLY A 100 18.23 13.19 8.78
N PRO A 101 18.50 13.56 10.04
CA PRO A 101 19.64 14.41 10.43
C PRO A 101 21.04 13.96 9.99
N ASN A 102 21.29 12.66 9.88
CA ASN A 102 22.60 12.09 9.51
C ASN A 102 22.67 11.60 8.05
N SER A 103 21.66 11.93 7.23
CA SER A 103 21.57 11.54 5.82
C SER A 103 22.08 12.65 4.87
N PRO A 104 22.22 12.38 3.56
CA PRO A 104 22.44 13.41 2.54
C PRO A 104 21.40 14.55 2.52
N ASN A 105 20.19 14.34 3.05
CA ASN A 105 19.13 15.35 3.15
C ASN A 105 18.70 15.60 4.62
N PRO A 106 19.55 16.26 5.44
CA PRO A 106 19.30 16.38 6.88
C PRO A 106 18.09 17.23 7.26
N GLY A 107 17.66 18.13 6.38
CA GLY A 107 16.48 18.98 6.58
C GLY A 107 15.16 18.36 6.12
N LYS A 108 15.18 17.13 5.60
CA LYS A 108 13.97 16.40 5.17
C LYS A 108 13.65 15.30 6.16
N SER A 109 12.36 14.99 6.26
CA SER A 109 11.81 13.90 7.07
C SER A 109 10.78 13.13 6.26
N MET A 110 10.36 11.97 6.76
CA MET A 110 9.39 11.11 6.07
C MET A 110 8.01 11.77 5.89
N TRP A 111 7.60 12.57 6.86
CA TRP A 111 6.42 13.45 6.82
C TRP A 111 6.74 14.75 7.58
N PRO A 112 5.94 15.82 7.44
CA PRO A 112 6.19 17.07 8.16
C PRO A 112 5.98 16.96 9.68
N ASP A 113 6.72 17.77 10.44
CA ASP A 113 6.50 17.93 11.88
C ASP A 113 5.08 18.46 12.19
N ASP A 114 4.40 17.82 13.13
CA ASP A 114 3.13 18.31 13.67
C ASP A 114 3.34 19.03 15.01
N ARG A 115 3.22 20.36 14.99
CA ARG A 115 3.52 21.23 16.14
C ARG A 115 2.30 21.86 16.78
N ASN A 116 1.08 21.50 16.35
CA ASN A 116 -0.16 22.14 16.79
C ASN A 116 -1.00 21.27 17.77
N ASN A 117 -0.34 20.33 18.43
CA ASN A 117 -0.95 19.35 19.32
C ASN A 117 -1.29 19.92 20.70
N PHE A 118 -2.36 20.69 20.79
CA PHE A 118 -2.89 21.23 22.03
C PHE A 118 -4.10 20.42 22.49
N GLY A 119 -3.94 19.70 23.61
CA GLY A 119 -4.97 18.89 24.25
C GLY A 119 -5.61 19.63 25.42
N PRO A 120 -6.68 20.43 25.21
CA PRO A 120 -7.44 21.01 26.31
C PRO A 120 -8.18 19.91 27.07
N ALA A 121 -8.30 20.10 28.38
CA ALA A 121 -9.14 19.31 29.26
C ALA A 121 -9.99 20.28 30.11
N VAL A 122 -11.30 20.20 29.97
CA VAL A 122 -12.24 21.04 30.71
C VAL A 122 -13.22 20.12 31.40
N GLY A 123 -13.24 20.15 32.74
CA GLY A 123 -14.18 19.44 33.56
C GLY A 123 -14.93 20.37 34.50
N PHE A 124 -16.09 19.94 34.97
CA PHE A 124 -16.82 20.62 36.01
C PHE A 124 -17.40 19.61 37.00
N SER A 125 -17.54 20.05 38.24
CA SER A 125 -18.28 19.35 39.29
C SER A 125 -19.20 20.35 39.96
N TRP A 126 -20.49 20.09 39.91
CA TRP A 126 -21.52 20.98 40.40
C TRP A 126 -22.50 20.25 41.32
N GLN A 127 -22.53 20.66 42.58
CA GLN A 127 -23.59 20.28 43.51
C GLN A 127 -24.80 21.18 43.26
N LEU A 128 -25.95 20.59 42.93
CA LEU A 128 -27.17 21.33 42.59
C LEU A 128 -27.93 21.73 43.87
N PRO A 129 -27.91 23.00 44.30
CA PRO A 129 -28.44 23.41 45.60
C PRO A 129 -29.98 23.35 45.68
N TRP A 130 -30.67 23.50 44.54
CA TRP A 130 -32.14 23.44 44.45
C TRP A 130 -32.73 22.03 44.59
N PHE A 131 -31.91 20.99 44.65
CA PHE A 131 -32.34 19.62 44.96
C PHE A 131 -31.94 19.17 46.37
N GLY A 132 -31.47 20.09 47.22
CA GLY A 132 -30.91 19.80 48.53
C GLY A 132 -29.51 19.19 48.46
N GLU A 133 -28.94 18.90 49.63
CA GLU A 133 -27.67 18.17 49.73
C GLU A 133 -27.90 16.73 49.25
N GLY A 134 -27.31 16.35 48.11
CA GLY A 134 -27.42 14.99 47.61
C GLY A 134 -27.31 14.79 46.10
N THR A 135 -27.52 15.83 45.28
CA THR A 135 -27.38 15.71 43.82
C THR A 135 -26.12 16.43 43.33
N THR A 136 -25.23 15.69 42.67
CA THR A 136 -24.00 16.20 42.05
C THR A 136 -23.98 15.85 40.57
N VAL A 137 -23.70 16.85 39.73
CA VAL A 137 -23.44 16.67 38.31
C VAL A 137 -21.95 16.86 38.07
N ARG A 138 -21.33 15.92 37.36
CA ARG A 138 -19.95 16.03 36.90
C ARG A 138 -19.93 15.86 35.40
N GLY A 139 -19.09 16.61 34.73
CA GLY A 139 -18.87 16.40 33.32
C GLY A 139 -17.51 16.89 32.90
N GLY A 140 -17.09 16.50 31.71
CA GLY A 140 -15.86 17.01 31.17
C GLY A 140 -15.64 16.58 29.73
N TYR A 141 -14.77 17.33 29.08
CA TYR A 141 -14.30 17.14 27.72
C TYR A 141 -12.78 17.23 27.71
N GLN A 142 -12.12 16.28 27.04
CA GLN A 142 -10.67 16.33 26.87
C GLN A 142 -10.25 15.83 25.49
N ILE A 143 -9.18 16.41 24.96
CA ILE A 143 -8.47 15.91 23.79
C ILE A 143 -7.16 15.28 24.25
N THR A 144 -6.90 14.06 23.79
CA THR A 144 -5.66 13.33 24.08
C THR A 144 -5.04 12.87 22.77
N TYR A 145 -3.79 13.26 22.52
CA TYR A 145 -3.07 12.83 21.33
C TYR A 145 -2.47 11.44 21.54
N GLN A 146 -2.33 10.71 20.44
CA GLN A 146 -1.71 9.40 20.39
C GLN A 146 -0.49 9.50 19.49
N GLY A 147 0.70 9.52 20.09
CA GLY A 147 1.97 9.55 19.38
C GLY A 147 3.01 8.64 20.03
N GLY A 148 4.16 8.55 19.37
CA GLY A 148 5.30 7.76 19.84
C GLY A 148 5.22 6.26 19.52
N GLY A 149 6.38 5.60 19.61
CA GLY A 149 6.46 4.12 19.69
C GLY A 149 6.18 3.34 18.41
N ARG A 150 6.18 3.99 17.23
CA ARG A 150 5.89 3.33 15.93
C ARG A 150 7.12 2.78 15.21
N PHE A 151 8.16 2.44 15.98
CA PHE A 151 9.44 2.00 15.42
C PHE A 151 9.30 0.75 14.55
N TYR A 152 8.43 -0.19 14.96
CA TYR A 152 8.17 -1.40 14.17
C TYR A 152 7.52 -1.10 12.81
N ASP A 153 6.51 -0.23 12.78
CA ASP A 153 5.87 0.15 11.52
C ASP A 153 6.84 0.92 10.63
N LEU A 154 7.71 1.75 11.20
CA LEU A 154 8.69 2.51 10.40
C LEU A 154 9.78 1.60 9.81
N ASP A 155 10.25 0.64 10.60
CA ASP A 155 11.21 -0.36 10.14
C ASP A 155 10.64 -1.22 9.01
N THR A 156 9.43 -1.75 9.22
CA THR A 156 8.79 -2.70 8.30
C THR A 156 8.11 -2.04 7.10
N GLN A 157 7.67 -0.79 7.21
CA GLN A 157 6.91 -0.07 6.18
C GLN A 157 7.77 0.96 5.43
N GLY A 158 9.00 0.58 5.05
CA GLY A 158 9.75 1.27 3.99
C GLY A 158 10.69 2.40 4.42
N ALA A 159 10.76 2.77 5.71
CA ALA A 159 11.79 3.71 6.16
C ALA A 159 13.19 3.08 6.13
N ALA A 160 13.27 1.76 6.36
CA ALA A 160 14.53 1.03 6.48
C ALA A 160 14.76 -0.02 5.37
N ASN A 161 13.72 -0.32 4.59
CA ASN A 161 13.72 -1.39 3.59
C ASN A 161 13.34 -0.88 2.19
N PRO A 162 14.10 0.07 1.58
CA PRO A 162 13.80 0.50 0.22
C PRO A 162 14.01 -0.66 -0.78
N PRO A 163 13.31 -0.65 -1.93
CA PRO A 163 13.63 -1.54 -3.03
C PRO A 163 15.14 -1.56 -3.35
N GLY A 164 15.70 -2.78 -3.43
CA GLY A 164 17.13 -2.98 -3.65
C GLY A 164 18.03 -2.94 -2.40
N SER A 165 17.48 -2.76 -1.19
CA SER A 165 18.25 -2.87 0.07
C SER A 165 18.56 -4.31 0.47
N GLY A 166 17.77 -5.28 0.02
CA GLY A 166 17.95 -6.70 0.30
C GLY A 166 17.91 -7.55 -0.98
N TYR A 167 18.63 -8.67 -0.95
CA TYR A 167 18.55 -9.71 -1.98
C TYR A 167 18.27 -11.06 -1.33
N ILE A 168 17.12 -11.65 -1.67
CA ILE A 168 16.79 -13.01 -1.26
C ILE A 168 17.13 -13.94 -2.42
N ALA A 169 18.21 -14.70 -2.29
CA ALA A 169 18.56 -15.76 -3.23
C ALA A 169 17.67 -16.99 -2.97
N THR A 170 16.76 -17.30 -3.89
CA THR A 170 15.87 -18.46 -3.76
C THR A 170 16.31 -19.57 -4.71
N TYR A 171 16.54 -20.78 -4.18
CA TYR A 171 16.74 -21.97 -5.00
C TYR A 171 15.40 -22.40 -5.61
N THR A 172 15.32 -22.44 -6.93
CA THR A 172 14.11 -22.85 -7.67
C THR A 172 14.24 -24.24 -8.32
N GLY A 173 15.30 -24.98 -7.98
CA GLY A 173 15.61 -26.30 -8.55
C GLY A 173 16.47 -26.22 -9.80
N LEU A 174 17.42 -27.15 -9.95
CA LEU A 174 18.18 -27.30 -11.19
C LEU A 174 17.43 -28.18 -12.19
N ASN A 175 17.33 -27.69 -13.43
CA ASN A 175 16.94 -28.51 -14.56
C ASN A 175 18.21 -29.24 -15.05
N ASN A 176 18.25 -30.57 -14.95
CA ASN A 176 19.33 -31.32 -15.57
C ASN A 176 19.22 -31.19 -17.10
N ALA A 177 20.32 -31.36 -17.85
CA ALA A 177 20.33 -31.31 -19.32
C ALA A 177 19.37 -32.33 -19.99
N THR A 178 18.87 -33.30 -19.22
CA THR A 178 17.88 -34.31 -19.59
C THR A 178 16.43 -33.97 -19.19
N GLY A 179 16.16 -32.78 -18.64
CA GLY A 179 14.82 -32.31 -18.29
C GLY A 179 14.25 -32.81 -16.95
N ALA A 180 15.03 -33.57 -16.17
CA ALA A 180 14.63 -33.95 -14.81
C ALA A 180 14.78 -32.75 -13.85
N GLN A 181 13.68 -32.38 -13.17
CA GLN A 181 13.68 -31.34 -12.14
C GLN A 181 14.29 -31.89 -10.85
N ARG A 182 15.29 -31.20 -10.30
CA ARG A 182 15.82 -31.44 -8.94
C ARG A 182 15.26 -30.39 -7.98
N PRO A 183 14.07 -30.60 -7.38
CA PRO A 183 13.43 -29.59 -6.53
C PRO A 183 14.10 -29.44 -5.16
N TYR A 184 14.87 -30.43 -4.72
CA TYR A 184 15.58 -30.40 -3.43
C TYR A 184 17.02 -29.90 -3.63
N ILE A 185 17.51 -29.18 -2.62
CA ILE A 185 18.90 -28.75 -2.53
C ILE A 185 19.73 -29.85 -1.87
N ASP A 186 20.86 -30.22 -2.47
CA ASP A 186 21.91 -30.98 -1.81
C ASP A 186 23.25 -30.19 -1.77
N MET A 187 24.28 -30.76 -1.14
CA MET A 187 25.58 -30.10 -1.03
C MET A 187 26.27 -29.85 -2.39
N THR A 188 25.90 -30.58 -3.45
CA THR A 188 26.41 -30.34 -4.81
C THR A 188 25.73 -29.15 -5.48
N ASP A 189 24.50 -28.83 -5.08
CA ASP A 189 23.73 -27.69 -5.59
C ASP A 189 24.12 -26.36 -4.91
N ALA A 190 24.87 -26.40 -3.80
CA ALA A 190 25.26 -25.20 -3.04
C ALA A 190 26.05 -24.19 -3.88
N LEU A 191 26.86 -24.66 -4.83
CA LEU A 191 27.62 -23.81 -5.76
C LEU A 191 26.76 -23.13 -6.83
N ALA A 192 25.51 -23.56 -7.03
CA ALA A 192 24.58 -22.89 -7.93
C ALA A 192 24.01 -21.59 -7.33
N ILE A 193 24.15 -21.41 -6.01
CA ILE A 193 23.59 -20.27 -5.26
C ILE A 193 24.71 -19.45 -4.60
N VAL A 194 25.82 -20.09 -4.24
CA VAL A 194 26.94 -19.48 -3.52
C VAL A 194 28.20 -19.43 -4.39
N PRO A 195 28.87 -18.27 -4.49
CA PRO A 195 28.55 -17.01 -3.82
C PRO A 195 27.31 -16.36 -4.43
N ILE A 196 26.52 -15.72 -3.57
CA ILE A 196 25.39 -14.90 -4.01
C ILE A 196 25.96 -13.83 -4.95
N PRO A 197 25.48 -13.75 -6.21
CA PRO A 197 25.99 -12.77 -7.16
C PRO A 197 25.90 -11.36 -6.56
N PRO A 198 26.92 -10.50 -6.74
CA PRO A 198 26.85 -9.13 -6.26
C PRO A 198 25.63 -8.45 -6.87
N LEU A 199 24.83 -7.84 -6.00
CA LEU A 199 23.63 -7.09 -6.32
C LEU A 199 23.86 -6.15 -7.51
N VAL A 200 23.11 -6.33 -8.60
CA VAL A 200 23.08 -5.39 -9.74
C VAL A 200 22.20 -4.18 -9.42
N THR A 201 21.28 -4.31 -8.45
CA THR A 201 20.41 -3.23 -7.97
C THR A 201 21.09 -2.43 -6.88
N LYS A 202 21.25 -1.11 -7.13
CA LYS A 202 21.75 -0.17 -6.13
C LYS A 202 20.60 0.26 -5.22
N PRO A 203 20.81 0.40 -3.90
CA PRO A 203 19.81 1.00 -3.02
C PRO A 203 19.34 2.36 -3.58
N LEU A 204 18.03 2.63 -3.48
CA LEU A 204 17.37 3.84 -3.99
C LEU A 204 17.41 4.04 -5.51
N GLN A 205 17.90 3.07 -6.29
CA GLN A 205 17.76 3.14 -7.74
C GLN A 205 16.28 3.21 -8.11
N THR A 206 15.94 4.13 -9.01
CA THR A 206 14.57 4.28 -9.51
C THR A 206 14.08 2.95 -10.06
N VAL A 207 13.04 2.41 -9.44
CA VAL A 207 12.40 1.17 -9.89
C VAL A 207 11.77 1.41 -11.26
N PRO A 208 12.09 0.61 -12.30
CA PRO A 208 11.51 0.81 -13.62
C PRO A 208 10.01 0.46 -13.60
N ILE A 209 9.25 1.11 -14.49
CA ILE A 209 7.80 0.90 -14.63
C ILE A 209 7.41 -0.52 -15.06
N THR A 210 8.38 -1.30 -15.53
CA THR A 210 8.25 -2.69 -15.97
C THR A 210 8.49 -3.70 -14.85
N ASP A 211 8.92 -3.26 -13.67
CA ASP A 211 9.14 -4.15 -12.52
C ASP A 211 7.79 -4.62 -11.95
N ARG A 212 6.91 -3.71 -11.52
CA ARG A 212 5.55 -4.03 -11.00
C ARG A 212 5.53 -5.05 -9.85
N SER A 213 6.66 -5.36 -9.20
CA SER A 213 6.77 -6.40 -8.18
C SER A 213 7.10 -5.85 -6.79
N GLN A 214 7.86 -4.76 -6.73
CA GLN A 214 8.29 -4.14 -5.48
C GLN A 214 7.12 -3.57 -4.67
N VAL A 215 7.25 -3.56 -3.35
CA VAL A 215 6.30 -2.90 -2.44
C VAL A 215 6.92 -1.59 -1.97
N LEU A 216 6.13 -0.54 -1.92
CA LEU A 216 6.55 0.74 -1.34
C LEU A 216 5.45 1.28 -0.44
N VAL A 217 5.87 1.83 0.70
CA VAL A 217 5.00 2.53 1.63
C VAL A 217 5.57 3.92 1.88
N ALA A 218 4.71 4.91 1.99
CA ALA A 218 5.08 6.27 2.37
C ALA A 218 3.92 6.93 3.10
N PHE A 219 4.23 7.95 3.89
CA PHE A 219 3.25 8.64 4.71
C PHE A 219 2.62 9.81 3.97
N ASP A 220 1.36 10.11 4.29
CA ASP A 220 0.68 11.30 3.81
C ASP A 220 1.54 12.58 4.03
N PRO A 221 1.84 13.38 3.00
CA PRO A 221 2.50 14.68 3.17
C PRO A 221 1.74 15.65 4.10
N ASN A 222 0.46 15.40 4.40
CA ASN A 222 -0.33 16.16 5.37
C ASN A 222 -0.64 15.35 6.63
N TYR A 223 0.21 14.37 6.97
CA TYR A 223 0.05 13.56 8.17
C TYR A 223 -0.10 14.43 9.42
N LYS A 224 -1.07 14.07 10.26
CA LYS A 224 -1.36 14.72 11.55
C LYS A 224 -1.38 13.70 12.65
N THR A 225 -1.04 14.14 13.86
CA THR A 225 -1.05 13.29 15.04
C THR A 225 -2.49 12.85 15.34
N PRO A 226 -2.79 11.53 15.39
CA PRO A 226 -4.11 11.05 15.76
C PRO A 226 -4.48 11.48 17.18
N TYR A 227 -5.76 11.73 17.44
CA TYR A 227 -6.23 12.08 18.78
C TYR A 227 -7.62 11.54 19.08
N ALA A 228 -7.89 11.36 20.37
CA ALA A 228 -9.18 10.98 20.90
C ALA A 228 -9.82 12.17 21.63
N GLN A 229 -11.08 12.45 21.31
CA GLN A 229 -11.92 13.37 22.06
C GLN A 229 -12.80 12.54 23.00
N ASN A 230 -12.69 12.79 24.29
CA ASN A 230 -13.48 12.11 25.32
C ASN A 230 -14.44 13.10 25.94
N PHE A 231 -15.72 12.75 26.00
CA PHE A 231 -16.73 13.47 26.76
C PHE A 231 -17.36 12.57 27.81
N THR A 232 -17.60 13.14 28.99
CA THR A 232 -18.23 12.44 30.11
C THR A 232 -19.29 13.33 30.73
N LEU A 233 -20.41 12.72 31.12
CA LEU A 233 -21.45 13.35 31.92
C LEU A 233 -21.93 12.33 32.95
N GLN A 234 -21.96 12.74 34.21
CA GLN A 234 -22.36 11.93 35.34
C GLN A 234 -23.34 12.74 36.20
N VAL A 235 -24.42 12.08 36.62
CA VAL A 235 -25.36 12.60 37.60
C VAL A 235 -25.46 11.58 38.73
N THR A 236 -25.01 11.99 39.91
CA THR A 236 -25.10 11.18 41.13
C THR A 236 -26.11 11.81 42.07
N ARG A 237 -27.04 11.01 42.59
CA ARG A 237 -28.07 11.46 43.55
C ARG A 237 -28.23 10.48 44.70
N SER A 238 -28.14 10.96 45.94
CA SER A 238 -28.63 10.22 47.10
C SER A 238 -30.16 10.22 47.12
N LEU A 239 -30.78 9.04 47.03
CA LEU A 239 -32.23 8.88 47.05
C LEU A 239 -32.75 8.65 48.48
N GLN A 240 -32.00 7.91 49.29
CA GLN A 240 -32.27 7.62 50.71
C GLN A 240 -30.94 7.59 51.48
N ARG A 241 -30.99 7.46 52.83
CA ARG A 241 -29.79 7.45 53.70
C ARG A 241 -28.76 6.36 53.36
N ASN A 242 -29.19 5.32 52.63
CA ASN A 242 -28.40 4.16 52.25
C ASN A 242 -28.53 3.80 50.75
N LEU A 243 -29.03 4.72 49.92
CA LEU A 243 -29.22 4.48 48.49
C LEU A 243 -28.73 5.66 47.64
N VAL A 244 -27.82 5.37 46.70
CA VAL A 244 -27.29 6.33 45.73
C VAL A 244 -27.59 5.82 44.32
N LEU A 245 -28.17 6.69 43.50
CA LEU A 245 -28.32 6.48 42.07
C LEU A 245 -27.20 7.22 41.34
N ASP A 246 -26.55 6.54 40.40
CA ASP A 246 -25.51 7.11 39.57
C ASP A 246 -25.78 6.80 38.10
N LEU A 247 -25.98 7.85 37.31
CA LEU A 247 -26.20 7.75 35.88
C LEU A 247 -25.01 8.37 35.16
N ARG A 248 -24.39 7.62 34.24
CA ARG A 248 -23.20 8.04 33.51
C ARG A 248 -23.39 7.85 32.01
N TYR A 249 -22.93 8.84 31.27
CA TYR A 249 -22.76 8.79 29.83
C TYR A 249 -21.30 9.10 29.50
N VAL A 250 -20.69 8.24 28.69
CA VAL A 250 -19.31 8.36 28.23
C VAL A 250 -19.34 8.18 26.72
N GLY A 251 -18.62 9.03 26.01
CA GLY A 251 -18.33 8.75 24.61
C GLY A 251 -16.97 9.27 24.19
N THR A 252 -16.46 8.59 23.17
CA THR A 252 -15.10 8.73 22.68
C THR A 252 -15.16 8.77 21.16
N MET A 253 -14.48 9.75 20.57
CA MET A 253 -14.36 9.89 19.12
C MET A 253 -12.88 9.99 18.75
N GLN A 254 -12.41 9.11 17.88
CA GLN A 254 -11.06 9.17 17.32
C GLN A 254 -11.08 9.98 16.02
N VAL A 255 -10.12 10.90 15.87
CA VAL A 255 -9.99 11.75 14.68
C VAL A 255 -8.56 11.66 14.15
N HIS A 256 -8.41 11.75 12.83
CA HIS A 256 -7.13 11.54 12.12
C HIS A 256 -6.50 10.18 12.47
N GLY A 257 -7.33 9.16 12.67
CA GLY A 257 -6.86 7.80 12.93
C GLY A 257 -5.95 7.30 11.80
N TYR A 258 -4.96 6.51 12.18
CA TYR A 258 -4.07 5.87 11.22
C TYR A 258 -4.85 4.88 10.34
N ARG A 259 -4.59 4.90 9.04
CA ARG A 259 -5.15 3.96 8.08
C ARG A 259 -4.22 3.83 6.89
N ASP A 260 -4.06 2.60 6.44
CA ASP A 260 -3.36 2.28 5.21
C ASP A 260 -4.30 2.40 4.00
N LEU A 261 -3.84 3.03 2.93
CA LEU A 261 -4.53 3.03 1.64
C LEU A 261 -3.61 2.54 0.52
N ASN A 262 -3.90 1.36 -0.03
CA ASN A 262 -3.20 0.88 -1.21
C ASN A 262 -3.68 1.63 -2.46
N LEU A 263 -2.86 2.56 -2.96
CA LEU A 263 -3.12 3.32 -4.18
C LEU A 263 -3.10 2.43 -5.44
N ASN A 264 -2.46 1.27 -5.37
CA ASN A 264 -2.38 0.27 -6.44
C ASN A 264 -3.47 -0.80 -6.39
N ALA A 265 -4.53 -0.58 -5.60
CA ALA A 265 -5.75 -1.38 -5.71
C ALA A 265 -6.17 -1.49 -7.18
N SER A 266 -6.38 -2.73 -7.65
CA SER A 266 -6.58 -3.00 -9.08
C SER A 266 -7.83 -2.30 -9.58
N ASN A 267 -7.65 -1.31 -10.46
CA ASN A 267 -8.74 -0.60 -11.10
C ASN A 267 -9.37 -1.51 -12.15
N PHE A 268 -10.62 -1.90 -11.92
CA PHE A 268 -11.48 -2.50 -12.94
C PHE A 268 -12.84 -1.82 -13.04
N LEU A 269 -13.20 -1.01 -12.04
CA LEU A 269 -14.50 -0.34 -11.94
C LEU A 269 -14.57 0.94 -12.76
N TYR A 270 -13.45 1.63 -12.96
CA TYR A 270 -13.41 2.98 -13.56
C TYR A 270 -12.72 3.03 -14.93
N ASN A 271 -12.39 1.88 -15.50
CA ASN A 271 -11.68 1.76 -16.77
C ASN A 271 -12.39 0.86 -17.81
N GLY A 272 -13.62 0.44 -17.52
CA GLY A 272 -14.42 -0.42 -18.41
C GLY A 272 -14.10 -1.91 -18.34
N LEU A 273 -13.13 -2.33 -17.52
CA LEU A 273 -12.78 -3.75 -17.37
C LEU A 273 -13.90 -4.55 -16.70
N LYS A 274 -14.67 -3.95 -15.79
CA LYS A 274 -15.80 -4.63 -15.16
C LYS A 274 -16.80 -5.11 -16.22
N GLU A 275 -17.25 -4.22 -17.09
CA GLU A 275 -18.20 -4.52 -18.16
C GLU A 275 -17.59 -5.52 -19.15
N ALA A 276 -16.29 -5.38 -19.44
CA ALA A 276 -15.56 -6.30 -20.29
C ALA A 276 -15.48 -7.73 -19.70
N PHE A 277 -15.19 -7.84 -18.40
CA PHE A 277 -15.13 -9.13 -17.70
C PHE A 277 -16.52 -9.75 -17.56
N ASP A 278 -17.55 -8.96 -17.27
CA ASP A 278 -18.95 -9.43 -17.25
C ASP A 278 -19.35 -10.02 -18.62
N ALA A 279 -19.06 -9.31 -19.71
CA ALA A 279 -19.38 -9.77 -21.07
C ALA A 279 -18.66 -11.09 -21.41
N VAL A 280 -17.36 -11.19 -21.11
CA VAL A 280 -16.57 -12.40 -21.35
C VAL A 280 -17.02 -13.56 -20.47
N ARG A 281 -17.36 -13.29 -19.20
CA ARG A 281 -17.87 -14.29 -18.26
C ARG A 281 -19.22 -14.87 -18.71
N ALA A 282 -20.09 -14.04 -19.27
CA ALA A 282 -21.36 -14.47 -19.87
C ALA A 282 -21.22 -15.25 -21.19
N GLY A 283 -19.99 -15.50 -21.66
CA GLY A 283 -19.70 -16.21 -22.90
C GLY A 283 -19.52 -15.30 -24.12
N GLY A 284 -19.75 -14.00 -23.97
CA GLY A 284 -19.61 -13.01 -25.04
C GLY A 284 -18.18 -12.57 -25.33
N THR A 285 -18.06 -11.43 -26.01
CA THR A 285 -16.82 -10.76 -26.43
C THR A 285 -16.75 -9.34 -25.84
N SER A 286 -15.58 -8.73 -25.87
CA SER A 286 -15.38 -7.35 -25.40
C SER A 286 -14.39 -6.64 -26.31
N PRO A 287 -14.79 -5.56 -27.02
CA PRO A 287 -13.87 -4.79 -27.85
C PRO A 287 -12.65 -4.27 -27.09
N LEU A 288 -12.81 -3.92 -25.81
CA LEU A 288 -11.72 -3.43 -24.96
C LEU A 288 -10.66 -4.52 -24.74
N LEU A 289 -11.09 -5.75 -24.41
CA LEU A 289 -10.15 -6.86 -24.21
C LEU A 289 -9.60 -7.37 -25.55
N ASP A 290 -10.41 -7.37 -26.61
CA ASP A 290 -9.97 -7.72 -27.96
C ASP A 290 -8.87 -6.75 -28.45
N ASP A 291 -8.99 -5.46 -28.14
CA ASP A 291 -7.95 -4.46 -28.41
C ASP A 291 -6.70 -4.68 -27.56
N MET A 292 -6.87 -5.04 -26.29
CA MET A 292 -5.76 -5.27 -25.36
C MET A 292 -4.93 -6.49 -25.73
N PHE A 293 -5.57 -7.57 -26.18
CA PHE A 293 -4.90 -8.82 -26.53
C PHE A 293 -4.66 -8.98 -28.03
N ARG A 294 -5.01 -7.99 -28.87
CA ARG A 294 -4.92 -8.08 -30.33
C ARG A 294 -3.54 -8.55 -30.78
N GLY A 295 -3.51 -9.58 -31.61
CA GLY A 295 -2.25 -10.14 -32.11
C GLY A 295 -1.50 -11.03 -31.13
N LEU A 296 -2.08 -11.34 -29.96
CA LEU A 296 -1.47 -12.20 -28.94
C LEU A 296 -2.22 -13.53 -28.78
N ASN A 297 -1.46 -14.59 -28.54
CA ASN A 297 -1.92 -15.85 -27.99
C ASN A 297 -1.56 -15.94 -26.48
N ILE A 298 -2.55 -15.62 -25.63
CA ILE A 298 -2.47 -15.71 -24.16
C ILE A 298 -3.00 -17.04 -23.57
N ALA A 299 -3.51 -17.94 -24.41
CA ALA A 299 -4.17 -19.18 -23.99
C ALA A 299 -3.41 -20.45 -24.43
N GLY A 300 -2.29 -20.28 -25.14
CA GLY A 300 -1.46 -21.39 -25.63
C GLY A 300 -2.22 -22.27 -26.61
N THR A 301 -2.35 -23.55 -26.27
CA THR A 301 -3.08 -24.56 -27.06
C THR A 301 -4.48 -24.85 -26.51
N GLY A 302 -4.96 -24.07 -25.54
CA GLY A 302 -6.18 -24.39 -24.78
C GLY A 302 -7.51 -24.04 -25.47
N CYS A 303 -7.50 -23.46 -26.68
CA CYS A 303 -8.74 -23.06 -27.36
C CYS A 303 -9.44 -24.29 -27.95
N THR A 304 -10.52 -24.73 -27.31
CA THR A 304 -11.36 -25.84 -27.78
C THR A 304 -12.40 -25.36 -28.79
N THR A 305 -12.66 -26.16 -29.82
CA THR A 305 -13.86 -26.01 -30.66
C THR A 305 -15.09 -26.60 -29.95
N THR A 306 -16.28 -26.43 -30.55
CA THR A 306 -17.58 -26.97 -30.10
C THR A 306 -17.57 -28.49 -29.85
N GLU A 307 -16.55 -29.22 -30.32
CA GLU A 307 -16.41 -30.68 -30.19
C GLU A 307 -15.37 -31.11 -29.13
N GLY A 308 -14.90 -30.20 -28.27
CA GLY A 308 -14.03 -30.55 -27.13
C GLY A 308 -12.59 -30.93 -27.49
N VAL A 309 -12.20 -30.80 -28.75
CA VAL A 309 -10.80 -30.99 -29.20
C VAL A 309 -10.04 -29.68 -29.01
N ALA A 310 -8.99 -29.70 -28.19
CA ALA A 310 -8.08 -28.58 -28.01
C ALA A 310 -7.30 -28.33 -29.31
N THR A 311 -7.46 -27.15 -29.89
CA THR A 311 -6.70 -26.71 -31.07
C THR A 311 -5.75 -25.58 -30.68
N PRO A 312 -4.57 -25.45 -31.33
CA PRO A 312 -3.70 -24.31 -31.10
C PRO A 312 -4.47 -23.00 -31.27
N CYS A 313 -4.50 -22.15 -30.23
CA CYS A 313 -5.11 -20.83 -30.36
C CYS A 313 -4.30 -20.04 -31.40
N ALA A 314 -4.98 -19.47 -32.39
CA ALA A 314 -4.38 -18.39 -33.17
C ALA A 314 -4.34 -17.10 -32.31
N ALA A 315 -3.69 -16.04 -32.79
CA ALA A 315 -3.68 -14.77 -32.08
C ALA A 315 -5.08 -14.14 -32.00
N VAL A 316 -5.41 -13.42 -30.92
CA VAL A 316 -6.68 -12.68 -30.82
C VAL A 316 -6.83 -11.71 -31.99
N GLY A 317 -8.00 -11.71 -32.63
CA GLY A 317 -8.31 -10.95 -33.83
C GLY A 317 -7.94 -11.67 -35.15
N SER A 318 -7.40 -12.88 -35.08
CA SER A 318 -7.12 -13.72 -36.26
C SER A 318 -8.02 -14.96 -36.32
N VAL A 319 -8.14 -15.54 -37.51
CA VAL A 319 -8.90 -16.77 -37.75
C VAL A 319 -7.94 -17.96 -37.66
N ASN A 320 -8.29 -18.97 -36.87
CA ASN A 320 -7.46 -20.17 -36.75
C ASN A 320 -7.57 -21.10 -37.98
N ALA A 321 -6.79 -22.18 -38.01
CA ALA A 321 -6.78 -23.15 -39.12
C ALA A 321 -8.15 -23.78 -39.43
N ASN A 322 -9.10 -23.71 -38.48
CA ASN A 322 -10.46 -24.25 -38.61
C ASN A 322 -11.50 -23.19 -38.97
N GLY A 323 -11.09 -21.97 -39.34
CA GLY A 323 -12.02 -20.91 -39.72
C GLY A 323 -12.69 -20.16 -38.56
N VAL A 324 -12.24 -20.36 -37.32
CA VAL A 324 -12.83 -19.71 -36.13
C VAL A 324 -12.04 -18.45 -35.75
N LEU A 325 -12.74 -17.31 -35.71
CA LEU A 325 -12.20 -16.05 -35.21
C LEU A 325 -11.87 -16.15 -33.72
N GLN A 326 -10.62 -15.90 -33.36
CA GLN A 326 -10.17 -15.90 -31.97
C GLN A 326 -10.45 -14.56 -31.31
N THR A 327 -11.15 -14.59 -30.18
CA THR A 327 -11.48 -13.42 -29.37
C THR A 327 -10.78 -13.48 -28.02
N ALA A 328 -10.56 -12.33 -27.40
CA ALA A 328 -10.04 -12.23 -26.04
C ALA A 328 -10.87 -13.06 -25.06
N GLY A 329 -12.20 -13.07 -25.22
CA GLY A 329 -13.09 -13.82 -24.35
C GLY A 329 -12.84 -15.33 -24.42
N MET A 330 -12.63 -15.88 -25.62
CA MET A 330 -12.25 -17.29 -25.79
C MET A 330 -10.92 -17.59 -25.11
N HIS A 331 -9.93 -16.73 -25.33
CA HIS A 331 -8.61 -16.91 -24.74
C HIS A 331 -8.64 -16.84 -23.21
N MET A 332 -9.35 -15.88 -22.62
CA MET A 332 -9.43 -15.77 -21.16
C MET A 332 -10.15 -16.97 -20.51
N ARG A 333 -11.15 -17.55 -21.19
CA ARG A 333 -11.82 -18.78 -20.71
C ARG A 333 -10.93 -20.02 -20.82
N ALA A 334 -10.05 -20.06 -21.82
CA ALA A 334 -9.10 -21.17 -22.03
C ALA A 334 -7.80 -21.03 -21.22
N SER A 335 -7.40 -19.81 -20.88
CA SER A 335 -6.14 -19.51 -20.18
C SER A 335 -6.20 -19.94 -18.72
N THR A 336 -5.21 -20.71 -18.27
CA THR A 336 -5.06 -21.13 -16.87
C THR A 336 -4.83 -19.96 -15.91
N THR A 337 -4.37 -18.81 -16.42
CA THR A 337 -4.20 -17.58 -15.64
C THR A 337 -5.55 -16.93 -15.29
N PHE A 338 -6.54 -17.04 -16.18
CA PHE A 338 -7.78 -16.25 -16.07
C PHE A 338 -9.03 -17.10 -15.80
N ASN A 339 -9.10 -18.34 -16.27
CA ASN A 339 -10.32 -19.12 -16.33
C ASN A 339 -11.06 -19.27 -14.99
N SER A 340 -10.36 -19.59 -13.90
CA SER A 340 -10.92 -19.81 -12.57
C SER A 340 -11.45 -18.50 -11.97
N ASN A 341 -10.64 -17.44 -12.01
CA ASN A 341 -11.07 -16.13 -11.53
C ASN A 341 -12.24 -15.57 -12.36
N LEU A 342 -12.26 -15.84 -13.67
CA LEU A 342 -13.33 -15.42 -14.56
C LEU A 342 -14.63 -16.15 -14.26
N ALA A 343 -14.60 -17.48 -14.09
CA ALA A 343 -15.77 -18.28 -13.74
C ALA A 343 -16.36 -17.84 -12.38
N ASN A 344 -15.49 -17.61 -11.39
CA ASN A 344 -15.87 -17.20 -10.03
C ASN A 344 -16.29 -15.72 -9.93
N GLY A 345 -16.04 -14.89 -10.95
CA GLY A 345 -16.32 -13.45 -10.89
C GLY A 345 -15.34 -12.66 -10.03
N ASN A 346 -14.13 -13.19 -9.82
CA ASN A 346 -13.09 -12.52 -9.04
C ASN A 346 -12.35 -11.47 -9.90
N TYR A 347 -12.99 -10.33 -10.12
CA TYR A 347 -12.50 -9.29 -11.05
C TYR A 347 -11.26 -8.57 -10.53
N VAL A 348 -11.08 -8.49 -9.21
CA VAL A 348 -9.84 -7.98 -8.61
C VAL A 348 -8.66 -8.85 -9.03
N ALA A 349 -8.79 -10.18 -8.93
CA ALA A 349 -7.72 -11.09 -9.32
C ALA A 349 -7.48 -11.11 -10.84
N LEU A 350 -8.53 -10.97 -11.66
CA LEU A 350 -8.37 -10.82 -13.11
C LEU A 350 -7.58 -9.57 -13.47
N ALA A 351 -7.96 -8.42 -12.91
CA ALA A 351 -7.27 -7.15 -13.14
C ALA A 351 -5.82 -7.20 -12.63
N SER A 352 -5.58 -7.76 -11.45
CA SER A 352 -4.23 -7.95 -10.92
C SER A 352 -3.35 -8.83 -11.82
N SER A 353 -3.89 -9.96 -12.30
CA SER A 353 -3.18 -10.86 -13.22
C SER A 353 -2.89 -10.17 -14.56
N LEU A 354 -3.83 -9.36 -15.06
CA LEU A 354 -3.66 -8.59 -16.29
C LEU A 354 -2.61 -7.49 -16.13
N ASN A 355 -2.56 -6.83 -14.97
CA ASN A 355 -1.62 -5.76 -14.66
C ASN A 355 -0.16 -6.22 -14.71
N THR A 356 0.10 -7.49 -14.41
CA THR A 356 1.45 -8.09 -14.41
C THR A 356 1.67 -9.05 -15.57
N LEU A 357 0.66 -9.30 -16.43
CA LEU A 357 0.73 -10.30 -17.49
C LEU A 357 1.92 -10.06 -18.43
N GLN A 358 2.80 -11.04 -18.48
CA GLN A 358 3.91 -11.11 -19.41
C GLN A 358 3.46 -11.73 -20.74
N ILE A 359 4.13 -11.36 -21.83
CA ILE A 359 3.96 -12.02 -23.12
C ILE A 359 4.98 -13.15 -23.25
N ASN A 360 4.48 -14.38 -23.42
CA ASN A 360 5.31 -15.56 -23.67
C ASN A 360 5.75 -15.58 -25.15
N SER A 361 7.06 -15.52 -25.40
CA SER A 361 7.64 -15.51 -26.75
C SER A 361 7.42 -16.80 -27.53
N THR A 362 7.25 -17.95 -26.87
CA THR A 362 6.98 -19.25 -27.53
C THR A 362 5.64 -19.23 -28.25
N ASN A 363 4.60 -18.68 -27.61
CA ASN A 363 3.27 -18.56 -28.22
C ASN A 363 3.14 -17.33 -29.11
N ASN A 364 4.09 -16.39 -29.01
CA ASN A 364 4.03 -15.06 -29.65
C ASN A 364 5.39 -14.70 -30.28
N PRO A 365 5.86 -15.46 -31.29
CA PRO A 365 7.21 -15.30 -31.84
C PRO A 365 7.42 -13.98 -32.58
N SER A 366 6.34 -13.31 -33.00
CA SER A 366 6.38 -11.99 -33.65
C SER A 366 6.54 -10.82 -32.68
N VAL A 367 6.42 -11.05 -31.37
CA VAL A 367 6.53 -9.99 -30.36
C VAL A 367 8.01 -9.71 -30.09
N PRO A 368 8.45 -8.43 -30.13
CA PRO A 368 9.84 -8.08 -29.86
C PRO A 368 10.33 -8.60 -28.51
N GLN A 369 11.55 -9.16 -28.48
CA GLN A 369 12.18 -9.66 -27.24
C GLN A 369 12.39 -8.57 -26.19
N SER A 370 12.47 -7.30 -26.59
CA SER A 370 12.54 -6.16 -25.67
C SER A 370 11.26 -5.93 -24.85
N ILE A 371 10.14 -6.55 -25.24
CA ILE A 371 8.83 -6.43 -24.57
C ILE A 371 8.42 -7.77 -23.96
N ALA A 372 8.72 -8.88 -24.64
CA ALA A 372 8.44 -10.22 -24.13
C ALA A 372 9.08 -10.46 -22.75
N GLY A 373 8.35 -11.10 -21.84
CA GLY A 373 8.82 -11.36 -20.46
C GLY A 373 8.81 -10.16 -19.50
N LEU A 374 8.48 -8.94 -19.92
CA LEU A 374 8.32 -7.81 -19.00
C LEU A 374 6.95 -7.85 -18.30
N ASN A 375 6.89 -7.51 -17.01
CA ASN A 375 5.62 -7.47 -16.28
C ASN A 375 4.71 -6.37 -16.86
N GLY A 376 3.45 -6.72 -17.12
CA GLY A 376 2.47 -5.83 -17.75
C GLY A 376 2.74 -5.55 -19.24
N ALA A 377 3.56 -6.37 -19.90
CA ALA A 377 3.88 -6.24 -21.33
C ALA A 377 2.63 -6.20 -22.23
N VAL A 378 1.56 -6.89 -21.84
CA VAL A 378 0.31 -6.91 -22.62
C VAL A 378 -0.34 -5.54 -22.73
N LEU A 379 -0.35 -4.74 -21.65
CA LEU A 379 -0.91 -3.38 -21.68
C LEU A 379 -0.16 -2.50 -22.69
N ARG A 380 1.17 -2.66 -22.76
CA ARG A 380 2.06 -1.90 -23.64
C ARG A 380 1.95 -2.31 -25.10
N TYR A 381 1.81 -3.61 -25.35
CA TYR A 381 1.97 -4.18 -26.69
C TYR A 381 1.00 -3.58 -27.71
N SER A 382 -0.25 -3.35 -27.32
CA SER A 382 -1.24 -2.72 -28.22
C SER A 382 -1.01 -1.22 -28.45
N GLY A 383 -0.22 -0.55 -27.59
CA GLY A 383 -0.01 0.89 -27.61
C GLY A 383 -1.25 1.74 -27.29
N LYS A 384 -2.39 1.11 -26.93
CA LYS A 384 -3.67 1.78 -26.71
C LYS A 384 -3.99 2.05 -25.24
N PHE A 385 -3.33 1.35 -24.33
CA PHE A 385 -3.61 1.44 -22.90
C PHE A 385 -2.44 2.11 -22.18
N PRO A 386 -2.71 3.10 -21.32
CA PRO A 386 -1.66 3.72 -20.53
C PRO A 386 -1.11 2.75 -19.49
N GLU A 387 0.10 3.02 -19.02
CA GLU A 387 0.76 2.22 -17.98
C GLU A 387 -0.07 2.11 -16.69
N ASN A 388 -0.77 3.18 -16.34
CA ASN A 388 -1.62 3.27 -15.16
C ASN A 388 -3.06 2.73 -15.37
N PHE A 389 -3.31 1.99 -16.46
CA PHE A 389 -4.65 1.52 -16.81
C PHE A 389 -5.32 0.74 -15.68
N ILE A 390 -4.55 -0.08 -14.95
CA ILE A 390 -5.05 -0.90 -13.84
C ILE A 390 -4.49 -0.45 -12.49
N SER A 391 -3.21 -0.10 -12.39
CA SER A 391 -2.58 0.35 -11.14
C SER A 391 -2.13 1.79 -11.25
N THR A 392 -2.39 2.60 -10.22
CA THR A 392 -2.02 4.02 -10.17
C THR A 392 -0.53 4.24 -10.39
N ASN A 393 0.32 3.46 -9.71
CA ASN A 393 1.76 3.50 -9.84
C ASN A 393 2.33 2.13 -10.20
N PRO A 394 2.45 1.82 -11.49
CA PRO A 394 2.93 0.53 -11.96
C PRO A 394 4.43 0.29 -11.72
N GLN A 395 5.19 1.18 -11.09
CA GLN A 395 6.54 0.78 -10.63
C GLN A 395 6.48 -0.33 -9.57
N PHE A 396 5.39 -0.35 -8.78
CA PHE A 396 5.25 -1.19 -7.61
C PHE A 396 4.06 -2.15 -7.76
N SER A 397 4.15 -3.33 -7.14
CA SER A 397 2.98 -4.20 -6.95
C SER A 397 1.99 -3.58 -5.97
N THR A 398 2.51 -2.94 -4.93
CA THR A 398 1.75 -2.28 -3.87
C THR A 398 2.39 -0.93 -3.56
N ALA A 399 1.56 0.11 -3.53
CA ALA A 399 1.94 1.47 -3.13
C ALA A 399 0.98 1.91 -2.03
N THR A 400 1.39 1.77 -0.77
CA THR A 400 0.55 2.09 0.39
C THR A 400 0.86 3.50 0.87
N TYR A 401 -0.20 4.30 0.91
CA TYR A 401 -0.22 5.71 1.34
C TYR A 401 -0.79 5.84 2.74
#